data_AF-A0A847ICS4-F1
#
_entry.id   AF-A0A847ICS4-F1
#
_cell.length_a   1.000
_cell.length_b   1.000
_cell.length_c   1.000
_cell.angle_alpha   90.00
_cell.angle_beta   90.00
_cell.angle_gamma   90.00
#
_symmetry.space_group_name_H-M   'P 1'
#
loop_
_entity.id
_entity.type
_entity.pdbx_description
1 polymer ?
#
loop_
_entity_poly.entity_id
_entity_poly.type
_entity_poly.pdbx_seq_one_letter_code
_entity_poly.pdbx_strand_id
1 'polypeptide(L)'
;MKTSDLRLASPAAGCWAAAAVALAVPIGVTTAVGGTLAVAGAVAAALSRRTGERGRAVAISIAGACGVAAASTLVVLLRILAVEQAPIVHVEGKPIVEVQVAGDPSYALPGQMVLPVTVRKVRAGSQRPVAASLIARAEMTDPLPGERYRVRVRVRPPRDGVADRLSAARLSAVGEMERVGEAPWWQTTAGRVRERLREVAGRALPERSAGLLPGLVLGDVSGLDQRTADNFRAAGLTHLLAVSGSNFSLVCGTVILGIRMTGASARTIVLVGGVVIVGFVILVRPSDSVLRAAVMGSVGLLAGLGSRRAQALPALGTAVIVVILIWPQMAVAPGFALSVVATLGLVLWSVPIRRALMRRGVPEAPAMLLSMTLAAQILTTPLLIIMTDTVNLFAVPANLLAIPVVGMA
;
A
#
# COMPACT_ATOMS: atom_id res chain seq x y z
N MET A 1 26.47 -0.72 -21.85
CA MET A 1 25.53 -0.79 -20.72
C MET A 1 26.22 -0.22 -19.49
N LYS A 2 25.85 0.99 -19.01
CA LYS A 2 26.35 1.47 -17.71
C LYS A 2 25.69 0.61 -16.63
N THR A 3 26.49 0.03 -15.76
CA THR A 3 26.09 -0.88 -14.69
C THR A 3 25.04 -0.22 -13.80
N SER A 4 23.87 -0.86 -13.67
CA SER A 4 22.85 -0.46 -12.71
C SER A 4 23.40 -0.61 -11.30
N ASP A 5 23.20 0.38 -10.43
CA ASP A 5 23.62 0.28 -9.03
C ASP A 5 22.68 -0.68 -8.29
N LEU A 6 23.13 -1.91 -8.08
CA LEU A 6 22.39 -3.00 -7.43
C LEU A 6 22.63 -3.08 -5.92
N ARG A 7 23.38 -2.14 -5.33
CA ARG A 7 23.80 -2.22 -3.92
C ARG A 7 22.62 -2.26 -2.93
N LEU A 8 21.50 -1.64 -3.27
CA LEU A 8 20.29 -1.62 -2.43
C LEU A 8 19.31 -2.76 -2.75
N ALA A 9 19.54 -3.55 -3.80
CA ALA A 9 18.66 -4.67 -4.14
C ALA A 9 18.73 -5.78 -3.09
N SER A 10 19.95 -6.15 -2.63
CA SER A 10 20.10 -7.20 -1.62
C SER A 10 19.61 -6.80 -0.21
N PRO A 11 19.87 -5.58 0.31
CA PRO A 11 19.25 -5.15 1.56
C PRO A 11 17.72 -5.07 1.48
N ALA A 12 17.15 -4.62 0.35
CA ALA A 12 15.70 -4.55 0.18
C ALA A 12 15.05 -5.93 0.14
N ALA A 13 15.61 -6.86 -0.64
CA ALA A 13 15.14 -8.24 -0.69
C ALA A 13 15.29 -8.94 0.67
N GLY A 14 16.42 -8.75 1.35
CA GLY A 14 16.65 -9.27 2.70
C GLY A 14 15.67 -8.70 3.73
N CYS A 15 15.44 -7.38 3.71
CA CYS A 15 14.46 -6.70 4.57
C CYS A 15 13.06 -7.29 4.41
N TRP A 16 12.65 -7.51 3.16
CA TRP A 16 11.34 -8.05 2.82
C TRP A 16 11.20 -9.51 3.21
N ALA A 17 12.14 -10.36 2.82
CA ALA A 17 12.12 -11.77 3.19
C ALA A 17 12.12 -11.95 4.72
N ALA A 18 12.96 -11.18 5.42
CA ALA A 18 13.02 -11.20 6.88
C ALA A 18 11.69 -10.81 7.52
N ALA A 19 11.03 -9.74 7.05
CA ALA A 19 9.72 -9.34 7.56
C ALA A 19 8.63 -10.39 7.28
N ALA A 20 8.60 -10.94 6.06
CA ALA A 20 7.61 -11.95 5.69
C ALA A 20 7.77 -13.23 6.52
N VAL A 21 9.00 -13.70 6.70
CA VAL A 21 9.31 -14.88 7.55
C VAL A 21 8.99 -14.60 9.01
N ALA A 22 9.36 -13.42 9.53
CA ALA A 22 9.04 -13.02 10.91
C ALA A 22 7.53 -12.98 11.19
N LEU A 23 6.72 -12.61 10.19
CA LEU A 23 5.27 -12.67 10.28
C LEU A 23 4.71 -14.10 10.14
N ALA A 24 5.41 -15.02 9.49
CA ALA A 24 4.91 -16.38 9.25
C ALA A 24 5.26 -17.37 10.38
N VAL A 25 6.34 -17.13 11.13
CA VAL A 25 6.94 -18.13 12.03
C VAL A 25 6.82 -17.73 13.51
N PRO A 26 6.81 -18.64 14.50
CA PRO A 26 6.74 -18.27 15.92
C PRO A 26 7.82 -17.29 16.40
N ILE A 27 7.55 -16.62 17.53
CA ILE A 27 8.44 -15.60 18.11
C ILE A 27 9.85 -16.15 18.37
N GLY A 28 9.98 -17.38 18.89
CA GLY A 28 11.28 -17.99 19.20
C GLY A 28 12.17 -18.20 17.98
N VAL A 29 11.58 -18.50 16.82
CA VAL A 29 12.36 -18.60 15.57
C VAL A 29 12.68 -17.22 15.02
N THR A 30 11.74 -16.27 15.14
CA THR A 30 11.93 -14.88 14.72
C THR A 30 13.10 -14.23 15.47
N THR A 31 13.20 -14.44 16.78
CA THR A 31 14.33 -13.96 17.60
C THR A 31 15.64 -14.61 17.20
N ALA A 32 15.66 -15.94 16.97
CA ALA A 32 16.86 -16.67 16.53
C ALA A 32 17.35 -16.19 15.15
N VAL A 33 16.45 -16.03 14.18
CA VAL A 33 16.77 -15.53 12.84
C VAL A 33 17.29 -14.10 12.92
N GLY A 34 16.61 -13.22 13.66
CA GLY A 34 17.03 -11.83 13.84
C GLY A 34 18.40 -11.70 14.50
N GLY A 35 18.65 -12.48 15.56
CA GLY A 35 19.94 -12.55 16.23
C GLY A 35 21.06 -13.07 15.32
N THR A 36 20.80 -14.12 14.55
CA THR A 36 21.77 -14.68 13.59
C THR A 36 22.14 -13.67 12.51
N LEU A 37 21.15 -12.95 11.96
CA LEU A 37 21.39 -11.88 10.97
C LEU A 37 22.19 -10.71 11.57
N ALA A 38 21.90 -10.32 12.81
CA ALA A 38 22.65 -9.27 13.51
C ALA A 38 24.12 -9.66 13.73
N VAL A 39 24.37 -10.90 14.18
CA VAL A 39 25.73 -11.43 14.36
C VAL A 39 26.46 -11.53 13.02
N ALA A 40 25.83 -12.06 11.99
CA ALA A 40 26.42 -12.13 10.65
C ALA A 40 26.79 -10.75 10.11
N GLY A 41 25.93 -9.75 10.33
CA GLY A 41 26.21 -8.35 9.95
C GLY A 41 27.40 -7.76 10.72
N ALA A 42 27.49 -8.01 12.03
CA ALA A 42 28.61 -7.56 12.85
C ALA A 42 29.93 -8.23 12.45
N VAL A 43 29.92 -9.54 12.16
CA VAL A 43 31.09 -10.28 11.66
C VAL A 43 31.54 -9.75 10.31
N ALA A 44 30.61 -9.53 9.36
CA ALA A 44 30.94 -8.94 8.07
C ALA A 44 31.53 -7.52 8.22
N ALA A 45 30.99 -6.69 9.12
CA ALA A 45 31.53 -5.37 9.42
C ALA A 45 32.95 -5.45 10.02
N ALA A 46 33.21 -6.42 10.90
CA ALA A 46 34.54 -6.64 11.48
C ALA A 46 35.56 -7.11 10.42
N LEU A 47 35.16 -8.04 9.53
CA LEU A 47 35.98 -8.55 8.43
C LEU A 47 36.27 -7.48 7.36
N SER A 48 35.39 -6.48 7.21
CA SER A 48 35.61 -5.35 6.30
C SER A 48 36.84 -4.52 6.67
N ARG A 49 37.23 -4.52 7.96
CA ARG A 49 38.42 -3.81 8.45
C ARG A 49 39.73 -4.54 8.16
N ARG A 50 39.65 -5.85 7.81
CA ARG A 50 40.81 -6.73 7.60
C ARG A 50 41.04 -7.10 6.13
N THR A 51 40.17 -6.68 5.23
CA THR A 51 40.18 -7.07 3.81
C THR A 51 40.64 -5.92 2.91
N GLY A 52 41.27 -6.23 1.78
CA GLY A 52 41.65 -5.24 0.76
C GLY A 52 40.42 -4.52 0.17
N GLU A 53 40.62 -3.47 -0.63
CA GLU A 53 39.54 -2.56 -1.07
C GLU A 53 38.29 -3.25 -1.66
N ARG A 54 38.50 -4.28 -2.50
CA ARG A 54 37.40 -5.07 -3.09
C ARG A 54 36.67 -5.92 -2.04
N GLY A 55 37.39 -6.54 -1.12
CA GLY A 55 36.82 -7.33 -0.03
C GLY A 55 36.06 -6.46 0.97
N ARG A 56 36.56 -5.25 1.26
CA ARG A 56 35.90 -4.27 2.11
C ARG A 56 34.55 -3.83 1.54
N ALA A 57 34.47 -3.55 0.24
CA ALA A 57 33.22 -3.15 -0.41
C ALA A 57 32.14 -4.25 -0.36
N VAL A 58 32.54 -5.51 -0.58
CA VAL A 58 31.64 -6.67 -0.47
C VAL A 58 31.19 -6.86 0.99
N ALA A 59 32.13 -6.83 1.93
CA ALA A 59 31.85 -7.00 3.36
C ALA A 59 30.91 -5.93 3.92
N ILE A 60 31.08 -4.66 3.52
CA ILE A 60 30.16 -3.56 3.89
C ILE A 60 28.76 -3.79 3.31
N SER A 61 28.66 -4.27 2.07
CA SER A 61 27.37 -4.54 1.43
C SER A 61 26.62 -5.68 2.14
N ILE A 62 27.33 -6.74 2.52
CA ILE A 62 26.78 -7.86 3.31
C ILE A 62 26.37 -7.36 4.69
N ALA A 63 27.23 -6.59 5.37
CA ALA A 63 26.91 -6.02 6.69
C ALA A 63 25.67 -5.14 6.65
N GLY A 64 25.53 -4.29 5.62
CA GLY A 64 24.34 -3.46 5.40
C GLY A 64 23.08 -4.30 5.16
N ALA A 65 23.16 -5.33 4.29
CA ALA A 65 22.02 -6.20 4.01
C ALA A 65 21.56 -6.97 5.26
N CYS A 66 22.50 -7.58 5.99
CA CYS A 66 22.22 -8.29 7.23
C CYS A 66 21.68 -7.36 8.33
N GLY A 67 22.24 -6.15 8.46
CA GLY A 67 21.80 -5.15 9.43
C GLY A 67 20.37 -4.69 9.18
N VAL A 68 20.01 -4.38 7.92
CA VAL A 68 18.64 -3.98 7.56
C VAL A 68 17.66 -5.14 7.75
N ALA A 69 18.04 -6.37 7.37
CA ALA A 69 17.21 -7.55 7.59
C ALA A 69 16.98 -7.81 9.09
N ALA A 70 18.02 -7.70 9.93
CA ALA A 70 17.90 -7.83 11.38
C ALA A 70 17.02 -6.74 12.00
N ALA A 71 17.16 -5.48 11.55
CA ALA A 71 16.31 -4.38 11.98
C ALA A 71 14.83 -4.63 11.61
N SER A 72 14.57 -5.13 10.40
CA SER A 72 13.24 -5.52 9.94
C SER A 72 12.62 -6.60 10.85
N THR A 73 13.37 -7.67 11.14
CA THR A 73 12.93 -8.73 12.06
C THR A 73 12.63 -8.19 13.45
N LEU A 74 13.49 -7.29 13.97
CA LEU A 74 13.29 -6.67 15.28
C LEU A 74 12.03 -5.81 15.31
N VAL A 75 11.76 -5.02 14.26
CA VAL A 75 10.53 -4.23 14.16
C VAL A 75 9.30 -5.12 14.17
N VAL A 76 9.29 -6.20 13.37
CA VAL A 76 8.17 -7.17 13.36
C VAL A 76 7.98 -7.78 14.74
N LEU A 77 9.06 -8.24 15.38
CA LEU A 77 9.03 -8.82 16.71
C LEU A 77 8.43 -7.86 17.75
N LEU A 78 8.91 -6.61 17.78
CA LEU A 78 8.38 -5.60 18.70
C LEU A 78 6.90 -5.31 18.47
N ARG A 79 6.44 -5.34 17.21
CA ARG A 79 5.02 -5.17 16.87
C ARG A 79 4.18 -6.37 17.31
N ILE A 80 4.66 -7.59 17.10
CA ILE A 80 3.98 -8.82 17.56
C ILE A 80 3.86 -8.78 19.10
N LEU A 81 4.94 -8.49 19.81
CA LEU A 81 4.93 -8.40 21.28
C LEU A 81 3.99 -7.30 21.77
N ALA A 82 3.95 -6.14 21.09
CA ALA A 82 3.02 -5.06 21.45
C ALA A 82 1.55 -5.44 21.23
N VAL A 83 1.26 -6.32 20.27
CA VAL A 83 -0.08 -6.86 20.00
C VAL A 83 -0.44 -7.92 21.03
N GLU A 84 0.43 -8.91 21.27
CA GLU A 84 0.17 -9.99 22.22
C GLU A 84 0.02 -9.46 23.65
N GLN A 85 0.81 -8.47 24.06
CA GLN A 85 0.73 -7.88 25.40
C GLN A 85 -0.39 -6.83 25.54
N ALA A 86 -1.16 -6.56 24.48
CA ALA A 86 -2.18 -5.53 24.51
C ALA A 86 -3.32 -5.93 25.49
N PRO A 87 -3.71 -5.06 26.43
CA PRO A 87 -4.82 -5.33 27.35
C PRO A 87 -6.11 -5.81 26.66
N ILE A 88 -6.43 -5.28 25.48
CA ILE A 88 -7.63 -5.67 24.72
C ILE A 88 -7.72 -7.18 24.44
N VAL A 89 -6.58 -7.87 24.27
CA VAL A 89 -6.52 -9.30 23.94
C VAL A 89 -6.94 -10.16 25.14
N HIS A 90 -6.71 -9.68 26.36
CA HIS A 90 -6.94 -10.42 27.61
C HIS A 90 -8.24 -10.04 28.31
N VAL A 91 -9.04 -9.15 27.73
CA VAL A 91 -10.26 -8.67 28.36
C VAL A 91 -11.45 -9.52 27.93
N GLU A 92 -12.03 -10.19 28.92
CA GLU A 92 -13.26 -10.95 28.75
C GLU A 92 -14.52 -10.06 28.81
N GLY A 93 -15.59 -10.56 28.19
CA GLY A 93 -16.92 -9.96 28.20
C GLY A 93 -17.14 -8.92 27.10
N LYS A 94 -17.84 -7.83 27.47
CA LYS A 94 -18.22 -6.74 26.55
C LYS A 94 -17.64 -5.41 27.02
N PRO A 95 -16.30 -5.20 26.96
CA PRO A 95 -15.69 -3.97 27.44
C PRO A 95 -16.13 -2.75 26.63
N ILE A 96 -16.09 -1.59 27.27
CA ILE A 96 -16.12 -0.29 26.58
C ILE A 96 -14.70 0.03 26.15
N VAL A 97 -14.53 0.35 24.87
CA VAL A 97 -13.24 0.70 24.27
C VAL A 97 -13.32 2.05 23.58
N GLU A 98 -12.21 2.79 23.61
CA GLU A 98 -12.01 3.97 22.77
C GLU A 98 -11.19 3.56 21.55
N VAL A 99 -11.83 3.64 20.38
CA VAL A 99 -11.24 3.29 19.09
C VAL A 99 -11.05 4.54 18.25
N GLN A 100 -9.96 4.60 17.50
CA GLN A 100 -9.70 5.63 16.52
C GLN A 100 -9.77 5.04 15.11
N VAL A 101 -10.56 5.65 14.24
CA VAL A 101 -10.72 5.22 12.83
C VAL A 101 -9.39 5.32 12.11
N ALA A 102 -8.94 4.23 11.49
CA ALA A 102 -7.66 4.17 10.78
C ALA A 102 -7.79 4.36 9.27
N GLY A 103 -8.95 4.06 8.69
CA GLY A 103 -9.19 4.09 7.25
C GLY A 103 -10.67 3.87 6.92
N ASP A 104 -10.95 3.59 5.65
CA ASP A 104 -12.32 3.51 5.14
C ASP A 104 -13.07 2.24 5.55
N PRO A 105 -14.39 2.35 5.80
CA PRO A 105 -15.23 1.20 6.07
C PRO A 105 -15.35 0.32 4.82
N SER A 106 -15.27 -0.99 5.02
CA SER A 106 -15.57 -2.00 4.00
C SER A 106 -16.94 -2.61 4.23
N TYR A 107 -17.80 -2.58 3.21
CA TYR A 107 -19.16 -3.13 3.22
C TYR A 107 -19.17 -4.56 2.71
N ALA A 108 -18.48 -5.45 3.44
CA ALA A 108 -18.36 -6.86 3.05
C ALA A 108 -19.62 -7.69 3.39
N LEU A 109 -20.47 -7.21 4.29
CA LEU A 109 -21.64 -7.94 4.81
C LEU A 109 -22.90 -7.06 4.71
N PRO A 110 -24.07 -7.64 4.34
CA PRO A 110 -25.32 -6.89 4.32
C PRO A 110 -25.63 -6.23 5.67
N GLY A 111 -25.84 -4.91 5.68
CA GLY A 111 -26.17 -4.14 6.89
C GLY A 111 -25.03 -3.96 7.89
N GLN A 112 -23.81 -4.41 7.59
CA GLN A 112 -22.63 -4.27 8.46
C GLN A 112 -21.46 -3.66 7.70
N MET A 113 -20.72 -2.80 8.40
CA MET A 113 -19.44 -2.28 7.93
C MET A 113 -18.30 -2.84 8.77
N VAL A 114 -17.18 -3.13 8.12
CA VAL A 114 -15.91 -3.48 8.77
C VAL A 114 -15.00 -2.26 8.70
N LEU A 115 -14.75 -1.64 9.84
CA LEU A 115 -13.94 -0.44 9.97
C LEU A 115 -12.55 -0.81 10.53
N PRO A 116 -11.44 -0.48 9.83
CA PRO A 116 -10.11 -0.59 10.41
C PRO A 116 -9.96 0.47 11.50
N VAL A 117 -9.60 0.05 12.71
CA VAL A 117 -9.46 0.93 13.87
C VAL A 117 -8.18 0.69 14.64
N THR A 118 -7.78 1.66 15.46
CA THR A 118 -6.75 1.49 16.48
C THR A 118 -7.36 1.64 17.86
N VAL A 119 -7.14 0.65 18.73
CA VAL A 119 -7.66 0.65 20.09
C VAL A 119 -6.71 1.42 20.99
N ARG A 120 -7.16 2.55 21.55
CA ARG A 120 -6.34 3.43 22.39
C ARG A 120 -6.60 3.26 23.87
N LYS A 121 -7.86 2.98 24.26
CA LYS A 121 -8.24 2.73 25.65
C LYS A 121 -9.15 1.52 25.75
N VAL A 122 -9.00 0.79 26.85
CA VAL A 122 -9.86 -0.34 27.20
C VAL A 122 -10.30 -0.13 28.64
N ARG A 123 -11.62 -0.07 28.87
CA ARG A 123 -12.20 0.35 30.15
C ARG A 123 -11.68 1.75 30.53
N ALA A 124 -11.05 1.89 31.70
CA ALA A 124 -10.42 3.14 32.18
C ALA A 124 -8.91 3.22 31.90
N GLY A 125 -8.30 2.16 31.35
CA GLY A 125 -6.87 2.08 31.12
C GLY A 125 -6.47 2.58 29.72
N SER A 126 -5.45 3.44 29.65
CA SER A 126 -4.78 3.78 28.39
C SER A 126 -3.80 2.69 28.00
N GLN A 127 -3.70 2.40 26.71
CA GLN A 127 -2.71 1.48 26.16
C GLN A 127 -2.03 2.10 24.94
N ARG A 128 -0.92 1.48 24.50
CA ARG A 128 -0.35 1.82 23.19
C ARG A 128 -1.39 1.55 22.10
N PRO A 129 -1.51 2.40 21.06
CA PRO A 129 -2.45 2.15 19.99
C PRO A 129 -2.13 0.83 19.29
N VAL A 130 -3.11 -0.08 19.25
CA VAL A 130 -2.98 -1.37 18.57
C VAL A 130 -4.06 -1.51 17.50
N ALA A 131 -3.69 -2.02 16.34
CA ALA A 131 -4.63 -2.22 15.23
C ALA A 131 -5.68 -3.29 15.58
N ALA A 132 -6.91 -3.06 15.17
CA ALA A 132 -8.04 -3.98 15.29
C ALA A 132 -9.03 -3.72 14.15
N SER A 133 -9.97 -4.63 13.94
CA SER A 133 -11.10 -4.41 13.03
C SER A 133 -12.40 -4.34 13.82
N LEU A 134 -13.19 -3.30 13.57
CA LEU A 134 -14.49 -3.07 14.21
C LEU A 134 -15.61 -3.39 13.23
N ILE A 135 -16.48 -4.32 13.60
CA ILE A 135 -17.72 -4.63 12.88
C ILE A 135 -18.83 -3.82 13.54
N ALA A 136 -19.41 -2.88 12.79
CA ALA A 136 -20.50 -2.01 13.22
C ALA A 136 -21.67 -2.07 12.24
N ARG A 137 -22.86 -1.60 12.65
CA ARG A 137 -24.01 -1.48 11.74
C ARG A 137 -23.76 -0.39 10.71
N ALA A 138 -24.23 -0.61 9.49
CA ALA A 138 -24.03 0.31 8.37
C ALA A 138 -24.81 1.64 8.49
N GLU A 139 -25.66 1.79 9.51
CA GLU A 139 -26.44 3.02 9.78
C GLU A 139 -25.56 4.23 10.15
N MET A 140 -24.28 4.02 10.45
CA MET A 140 -23.33 5.11 10.68
C MET A 140 -23.01 5.85 9.37
N THR A 141 -23.13 7.17 9.41
CA THR A 141 -22.79 8.05 8.28
C THR A 141 -21.27 8.33 8.23
N ASP A 142 -20.59 7.80 7.22
CA ASP A 142 -19.19 8.07 6.77
C ASP A 142 -18.17 8.44 7.86
N PRO A 143 -17.71 7.49 8.69
CA PRO A 143 -16.66 7.75 9.69
C PRO A 143 -15.35 8.20 9.02
N LEU A 144 -14.78 9.30 9.50
CA LEU A 144 -13.54 9.87 8.97
C LEU A 144 -12.31 9.28 9.67
N PRO A 145 -11.19 9.03 8.96
CA PRO A 145 -9.94 8.66 9.60
C PRO A 145 -9.50 9.67 10.65
N GLY A 146 -9.08 9.17 11.80
CA GLY A 146 -8.67 9.98 12.94
C GLY A 146 -9.78 10.30 13.93
N GLU A 147 -11.06 10.13 13.58
CA GLU A 147 -12.18 10.23 14.53
C GLU A 147 -12.09 9.18 15.61
N ARG A 148 -12.62 9.52 16.79
CA ARG A 148 -12.59 8.63 17.96
C ARG A 148 -13.99 8.33 18.41
N TYR A 149 -14.24 7.05 18.65
CA TYR A 149 -15.52 6.53 19.11
C TYR A 149 -15.32 5.73 20.39
N ARG A 150 -16.23 5.92 21.32
CA ARG A 150 -16.40 5.07 22.48
C ARG A 150 -17.53 4.09 22.19
N VAL A 151 -17.22 2.80 22.26
CA VAL A 151 -18.16 1.75 21.89
C VAL A 151 -18.00 0.56 22.82
N ARG A 152 -19.12 -0.07 23.18
CA ARG A 152 -19.13 -1.36 23.86
C ARG A 152 -18.93 -2.45 22.81
N VAL A 153 -17.91 -3.28 22.97
CA VAL A 153 -17.55 -4.27 21.95
C VAL A 153 -17.49 -5.67 22.52
N ARG A 154 -17.87 -6.67 21.73
CA ARG A 154 -17.48 -8.05 21.96
C ARG A 154 -16.13 -8.29 21.29
N VAL A 155 -15.14 -8.75 22.07
CA VAL A 155 -13.79 -9.05 21.57
C VAL A 155 -13.75 -10.49 21.06
N ARG A 156 -13.20 -10.68 19.87
CA ARG A 156 -12.88 -11.98 19.28
C ARG A 156 -11.42 -11.99 18.81
N PRO A 157 -10.78 -13.16 18.76
CA PRO A 157 -9.45 -13.26 18.18
C PRO A 157 -9.45 -12.80 16.71
N PRO A 158 -8.30 -12.30 16.20
CA PRO A 158 -8.12 -12.03 14.78
C PRO A 158 -8.36 -13.30 13.94
N ARG A 159 -8.39 -13.17 12.60
CA ARG A 159 -8.43 -14.38 11.77
C ARG A 159 -7.07 -15.06 11.82
N ASP A 160 -7.09 -16.38 11.72
CA ASP A 160 -5.85 -17.13 11.54
C ASP A 160 -5.28 -16.78 10.15
N GLY A 161 -4.07 -16.24 10.14
CA GLY A 161 -3.41 -15.82 8.91
C GLY A 161 -2.26 -14.84 9.14
N VAL A 162 -1.25 -14.94 8.29
CA VAL A 162 -0.03 -14.12 8.36
C VAL A 162 -0.34 -12.62 8.23
N ALA A 163 -1.34 -12.27 7.42
CA ALA A 163 -1.76 -10.87 7.19
C ALA A 163 -2.41 -10.22 8.42
N ASP A 164 -3.13 -10.99 9.23
CA ASP A 164 -3.85 -10.50 10.41
C ASP A 164 -3.02 -10.63 11.71
N ARG A 165 -1.77 -11.10 11.63
CA ARG A 165 -0.89 -11.32 12.79
C ARG A 165 -0.59 -10.05 13.59
N LEU A 166 -0.65 -8.88 12.95
CA LEU A 166 -0.45 -7.58 13.62
C LEU A 166 -1.78 -6.92 14.04
N SER A 167 -2.89 -7.62 13.90
CA SER A 167 -4.21 -7.20 14.38
C SER A 167 -4.47 -7.82 15.76
N ALA A 168 -4.75 -6.99 16.77
CA ALA A 168 -4.99 -7.47 18.12
C ALA A 168 -6.32 -8.21 18.26
N ALA A 169 -7.37 -7.73 17.58
CA ALA A 169 -8.71 -8.26 17.77
C ALA A 169 -9.66 -7.94 16.62
N ARG A 170 -10.68 -8.79 16.51
CA ARG A 170 -11.95 -8.45 15.85
C ARG A 170 -12.95 -8.00 16.90
N LEU A 171 -13.38 -6.76 16.80
CA LEU A 171 -14.34 -6.13 17.69
C LEU A 171 -15.71 -6.13 17.01
N SER A 172 -16.76 -6.54 17.72
CA SER A 172 -18.14 -6.36 17.24
C SER A 172 -18.84 -5.36 18.13
N ALA A 173 -19.30 -4.24 17.55
CA ALA A 173 -20.04 -3.22 18.29
C ALA A 173 -21.33 -3.80 18.87
N VAL A 174 -21.60 -3.47 20.12
CA VAL A 174 -22.80 -3.88 20.87
C VAL A 174 -23.48 -2.61 21.40
N GLY A 175 -24.42 -2.09 20.62
CA GLY A 175 -25.12 -0.84 20.90
C GLY A 175 -24.57 0.34 20.10
N GLU A 176 -24.92 1.54 20.54
CA GLU A 176 -24.54 2.78 19.86
C GLU A 176 -23.07 3.16 20.10
N MET A 177 -22.53 3.92 19.15
CA MET A 177 -21.17 4.44 19.17
C MET A 177 -21.22 5.92 19.52
N GLU A 178 -20.58 6.30 20.62
CA GLU A 178 -20.49 7.70 21.04
C GLU A 178 -19.24 8.32 20.42
N ARG A 179 -19.38 9.40 19.65
CA ARG A 179 -18.23 10.13 19.10
C ARG A 179 -17.60 10.96 20.22
N VAL A 180 -16.34 10.67 20.54
CA VAL A 180 -15.59 11.29 21.65
C VAL A 180 -14.39 12.12 21.18
N GLY A 181 -14.10 12.12 19.89
CA GLY A 181 -13.03 12.93 19.32
C GLY A 181 -13.20 13.15 17.83
N GLU A 182 -12.89 14.36 17.39
CA GLU A 182 -13.03 14.78 16.00
C GLU A 182 -11.85 14.34 15.12
N ALA A 183 -12.10 14.27 13.81
CA ALA A 183 -11.07 14.10 12.82
C ALA A 183 -10.14 15.32 12.80
N PRO A 184 -8.86 15.14 12.47
CA PRO A 184 -7.98 16.25 12.16
C PRO A 184 -8.52 17.14 11.04
N TRP A 185 -8.10 18.41 11.01
CA TRP A 185 -8.58 19.39 10.04
C TRP A 185 -8.37 18.93 8.58
N TRP A 186 -7.24 18.27 8.29
CA TRP A 186 -6.93 17.79 6.94
C TRP A 186 -7.87 16.67 6.48
N GLN A 187 -8.29 15.78 7.39
CA GLN A 187 -9.27 14.72 7.09
C GLN A 187 -10.69 15.30 6.98
N THR A 188 -11.02 16.30 7.78
CA THR A 188 -12.30 17.01 7.68
C THR A 188 -12.42 17.74 6.34
N THR A 189 -11.36 18.42 5.90
CA THR A 189 -11.31 19.07 4.58
C THR A 189 -11.41 18.05 3.45
N ALA A 190 -10.68 16.93 3.54
CA ALA A 190 -10.81 15.83 2.58
C ALA A 190 -12.25 15.29 2.52
N GLY A 191 -12.89 15.07 3.67
CA GLY A 191 -14.29 14.65 3.77
C GLY A 191 -15.25 15.60 3.06
N ARG A 192 -15.06 16.93 3.21
CA ARG A 192 -15.87 17.94 2.50
C ARG A 192 -15.71 17.84 0.99
N VAL A 193 -14.50 17.61 0.49
CA VAL A 193 -14.26 17.44 -0.96
C VAL A 193 -14.93 16.18 -1.49
N ARG A 194 -14.84 15.06 -0.75
CA ARG A 194 -15.54 13.81 -1.08
C ARG A 194 -17.05 14.03 -1.15
N GLU A 195 -17.61 14.70 -0.15
CA GLU A 195 -19.05 14.96 -0.09
C GLU A 195 -19.51 15.86 -1.23
N ARG A 196 -18.77 16.93 -1.55
CA ARG A 196 -19.05 17.76 -2.71
C ARG A 196 -19.01 16.97 -4.02
N LEU A 197 -18.08 16.03 -4.17
CA LEU A 197 -18.06 15.19 -5.37
C LEU A 197 -19.29 14.29 -5.44
N ARG A 198 -19.73 13.70 -4.33
CA ARG A 198 -20.98 12.92 -4.26
C ARG A 198 -22.19 13.75 -4.65
N GLU A 199 -22.31 14.97 -4.08
CA GLU A 199 -23.41 15.88 -4.38
C GLU A 199 -23.45 16.28 -5.87
N VAL A 200 -22.29 16.56 -6.47
CA VAL A 200 -22.18 16.92 -7.89
C VAL A 200 -22.48 15.71 -8.76
N ALA A 201 -21.95 14.53 -8.43
CA ALA A 201 -22.19 13.30 -9.15
C ALA A 201 -23.69 12.92 -9.12
N GLY A 202 -24.34 13.03 -7.96
CA GLY A 202 -25.77 12.77 -7.81
C GLY A 202 -26.67 13.75 -8.59
N ARG A 203 -26.18 14.97 -8.85
CA ARG A 203 -26.90 15.96 -9.67
C ARG A 203 -26.64 15.80 -11.18
N ALA A 204 -25.44 15.37 -11.56
CA ALA A 204 -25.00 15.33 -12.95
C ALA A 204 -25.23 13.97 -13.65
N LEU A 205 -25.36 12.88 -12.89
CA LEU A 205 -25.45 11.52 -13.43
C LEU A 205 -26.76 10.83 -13.04
N PRO A 206 -27.25 9.88 -13.86
CA PRO A 206 -28.34 8.99 -13.48
C PRO A 206 -28.01 8.20 -12.21
N GLU A 207 -29.03 7.85 -11.42
CA GLU A 207 -28.92 7.23 -10.10
C GLU A 207 -28.02 5.96 -10.07
N ARG A 208 -28.01 5.16 -11.15
CA ARG A 208 -27.15 3.98 -11.28
C ARG A 208 -25.66 4.30 -11.44
N SER A 209 -25.32 5.49 -11.94
CA SER A 209 -23.96 5.94 -12.24
C SER A 209 -23.43 6.97 -11.22
N ALA A 210 -24.33 7.60 -10.46
CA ALA A 210 -23.99 8.59 -9.44
C ALA A 210 -23.08 8.03 -8.33
N GLY A 211 -23.24 6.76 -7.95
CA GLY A 211 -22.36 6.08 -7.00
C GLY A 211 -21.06 5.52 -7.63
N LEU A 212 -21.04 5.32 -8.94
CA LEU A 212 -19.88 4.80 -9.66
C LEU A 212 -18.77 5.84 -9.77
N LEU A 213 -19.10 7.12 -10.01
CA LEU A 213 -18.10 8.16 -10.20
C LEU A 213 -17.26 8.43 -8.93
N PRO A 214 -17.84 8.61 -7.73
CA PRO A 214 -17.05 8.69 -6.49
C PRO A 214 -16.27 7.39 -6.21
N GLY A 215 -16.83 6.23 -6.53
CA GLY A 215 -16.14 4.93 -6.46
C GLY A 215 -14.89 4.88 -7.34
N LEU A 216 -14.99 5.30 -8.59
CA LEU A 216 -13.88 5.30 -9.54
C LEU A 216 -12.83 6.36 -9.17
N VAL A 217 -13.23 7.59 -8.90
CA VAL A 217 -12.31 8.72 -8.69
C VAL A 217 -11.67 8.69 -7.31
N LEU A 218 -12.47 8.42 -6.26
CA LEU A 218 -12.07 8.52 -4.86
C LEU A 218 -12.04 7.17 -4.14
N GLY A 219 -12.44 6.07 -4.79
CA GLY A 219 -12.49 4.73 -4.17
C GLY A 219 -13.65 4.59 -3.22
N ASP A 220 -14.57 5.54 -3.29
CA ASP A 220 -15.65 5.68 -2.38
C ASP A 220 -16.84 4.83 -2.84
N VAL A 221 -16.82 3.58 -2.43
CA VAL A 221 -17.84 2.60 -2.80
C VAL A 221 -19.10 2.66 -1.92
N SER A 222 -19.22 3.64 -1.02
CA SER A 222 -20.36 3.74 -0.10
C SER A 222 -21.69 4.00 -0.82
N GLY A 223 -21.65 4.60 -2.02
CA GLY A 223 -22.84 4.89 -2.83
C GLY A 223 -23.14 3.86 -3.93
N LEU A 224 -22.39 2.75 -4.01
CA LEU A 224 -22.52 1.77 -5.09
C LEU A 224 -23.66 0.79 -4.80
N ASP A 225 -24.58 0.62 -5.77
CA ASP A 225 -25.64 -0.39 -5.68
C ASP A 225 -25.05 -1.82 -5.64
N GLN A 226 -25.66 -2.68 -4.83
CA GLN A 226 -25.18 -4.04 -4.57
C GLN A 226 -25.10 -4.88 -5.85
N ARG A 227 -26.05 -4.72 -6.78
CA ARG A 227 -26.08 -5.47 -8.04
C ARG A 227 -24.93 -5.04 -8.96
N THR A 228 -24.58 -3.75 -8.94
CA THR A 228 -23.42 -3.23 -9.66
C THR A 228 -22.12 -3.75 -9.05
N ALA A 229 -22.00 -3.75 -7.72
CA ALA A 229 -20.83 -4.32 -7.04
C ALA A 229 -20.64 -5.82 -7.38
N ASP A 230 -21.72 -6.60 -7.40
CA ASP A 230 -21.67 -8.02 -7.75
C ASP A 230 -21.33 -8.26 -9.23
N ASN A 231 -21.81 -7.42 -10.14
CA ASN A 231 -21.41 -7.48 -11.56
C ASN A 231 -19.92 -7.19 -11.75
N PHE A 232 -19.35 -6.21 -11.02
CA PHE A 232 -17.91 -5.93 -11.05
C PHE A 232 -17.10 -7.07 -10.43
N ARG A 233 -17.60 -7.73 -9.38
CA ARG A 233 -16.98 -8.95 -8.82
C ARG A 233 -17.00 -10.10 -9.81
N ALA A 234 -18.14 -10.37 -10.44
CA ALA A 234 -18.29 -11.41 -11.44
C ALA A 234 -17.42 -11.18 -12.67
N ALA A 235 -17.25 -9.92 -13.08
CA ALA A 235 -16.35 -9.53 -14.17
C ALA A 235 -14.86 -9.52 -13.78
N GLY A 236 -14.52 -9.74 -12.50
CA GLY A 236 -13.15 -9.62 -11.99
C GLY A 236 -12.60 -8.19 -12.08
N LEU A 237 -13.47 -7.18 -12.07
CA LEU A 237 -13.17 -5.76 -12.20
C LEU A 237 -13.22 -5.01 -10.86
N THR A 238 -13.36 -5.71 -9.73
CA THR A 238 -13.41 -5.10 -8.39
C THR A 238 -12.17 -4.24 -8.09
N HIS A 239 -11.02 -4.52 -8.70
CA HIS A 239 -9.80 -3.72 -8.58
C HIS A 239 -9.90 -2.34 -9.25
N LEU A 240 -10.91 -2.11 -10.11
CA LEU A 240 -11.22 -0.80 -10.68
C LEU A 240 -12.13 0.03 -9.75
N LEU A 241 -12.90 -0.62 -8.88
CA LEU A 241 -13.80 0.05 -7.90
C LEU A 241 -13.08 0.48 -6.62
N ALA A 242 -12.05 -0.25 -6.20
CA ALA A 242 -11.06 0.30 -5.26
C ALA A 242 -10.19 1.29 -6.05
N VAL A 243 -9.85 2.48 -5.50
CA VAL A 243 -9.00 3.45 -6.23
C VAL A 243 -7.86 2.72 -6.92
N SER A 244 -7.96 2.69 -8.23
CA SER A 244 -6.95 2.09 -9.08
C SER A 244 -5.75 3.03 -9.05
N GLY A 245 -4.56 2.47 -8.89
CA GLY A 245 -3.31 3.24 -8.97
C GLY A 245 -3.17 4.01 -10.29
N SER A 246 -3.94 3.65 -11.32
CA SER A 246 -4.09 4.40 -12.58
C SER A 246 -4.71 5.78 -12.38
N ASN A 247 -5.77 5.92 -11.60
CA ASN A 247 -6.40 7.24 -11.36
C ASN A 247 -5.47 8.15 -10.56
N PHE A 248 -4.81 7.59 -9.55
CA PHE A 248 -3.71 8.25 -8.85
C PHE A 248 -2.61 8.72 -9.82
N SER A 249 -2.15 7.83 -10.70
CA SER A 249 -1.05 8.10 -11.63
C SER A 249 -1.45 9.12 -12.70
N LEU A 250 -2.71 9.11 -13.14
CA LEU A 250 -3.26 10.07 -14.09
C LEU A 250 -3.31 11.47 -13.48
N VAL A 251 -3.89 11.62 -12.29
CA VAL A 251 -3.98 12.92 -11.61
C VAL A 251 -2.59 13.47 -11.31
N CYS A 252 -1.73 12.67 -10.69
CA CYS A 252 -0.35 13.09 -10.39
C CYS A 252 0.42 13.42 -11.67
N GLY A 253 0.31 12.56 -12.70
CA GLY A 253 0.97 12.72 -13.98
C GLY A 253 0.56 14.00 -14.71
N THR A 254 -0.74 14.32 -14.74
CA THR A 254 -1.26 15.54 -15.36
C THR A 254 -0.77 16.79 -14.64
N VAL A 255 -0.80 16.81 -13.30
CA VAL A 255 -0.29 17.96 -12.52
C VAL A 255 1.20 18.14 -12.74
N ILE A 256 1.98 17.05 -12.69
CA ILE A 256 3.42 17.07 -12.95
C ILE A 256 3.72 17.54 -14.37
N LEU A 257 2.95 17.09 -15.37
CA LEU A 257 3.11 17.50 -16.77
C LEU A 257 2.80 18.99 -16.94
N GLY A 258 1.72 19.49 -16.33
CA GLY A 258 1.39 20.92 -16.36
C GLY A 258 2.51 21.79 -15.78
N ILE A 259 3.09 21.40 -14.64
CA ILE A 259 4.23 22.10 -14.02
C ILE A 259 5.48 22.02 -14.92
N ARG A 260 5.69 20.91 -15.62
CA ARG A 260 6.79 20.79 -16.58
C ARG A 260 6.61 21.74 -17.76
N MET A 261 5.37 21.95 -18.22
CA MET A 261 5.07 22.85 -19.33
C MET A 261 5.32 24.32 -18.98
N THR A 262 5.29 24.70 -17.69
CA THR A 262 5.64 26.07 -17.26
C THR A 262 7.16 26.32 -17.20
N GLY A 263 8.01 25.36 -17.60
CA GLY A 263 9.46 25.49 -17.55
C GLY A 263 10.06 25.41 -16.14
N ALA A 264 9.32 24.87 -15.17
CA ALA A 264 9.76 24.80 -13.78
C ALA A 264 11.03 23.93 -13.61
N SER A 265 11.85 24.27 -12.61
CA SER A 265 13.06 23.51 -12.30
C SER A 265 12.73 22.08 -11.86
N ALA A 266 13.64 21.14 -12.10
CA ALA A 266 13.49 19.74 -11.69
C ALA A 266 13.19 19.61 -10.17
N ARG A 267 13.81 20.46 -9.35
CA ARG A 267 13.58 20.51 -7.90
C ARG A 267 12.15 20.94 -7.56
N THR A 268 11.63 21.95 -8.26
CA THR A 268 10.25 22.41 -8.11
C THR A 268 9.26 21.32 -8.48
N ILE A 269 9.51 20.58 -9.57
CA ILE A 269 8.65 19.48 -10.01
C ILE A 269 8.58 18.38 -8.95
N VAL A 270 9.68 18.03 -8.29
CA VAL A 270 9.65 17.02 -7.21
C VAL A 270 9.02 17.54 -5.94
N LEU A 271 9.28 18.78 -5.55
CA LEU A 271 8.66 19.35 -4.35
C LEU A 271 7.13 19.40 -4.52
N VAL A 272 6.67 19.97 -5.63
CA VAL A 272 5.23 20.09 -5.90
C VAL A 272 4.62 18.72 -6.18
N GLY A 273 5.30 17.85 -6.92
CA GLY A 273 4.87 16.46 -7.15
C GLY A 273 4.72 15.68 -5.83
N GLY A 274 5.65 15.83 -4.90
CA GLY A 274 5.57 15.23 -3.57
C GLY A 274 4.37 15.77 -2.76
N VAL A 275 4.13 17.08 -2.80
CA VAL A 275 2.95 17.69 -2.17
C VAL A 275 1.64 17.16 -2.77
N VAL A 276 1.58 17.01 -4.10
CA VAL A 276 0.41 16.47 -4.81
C VAL A 276 0.17 15.02 -4.41
N ILE A 277 1.22 14.20 -4.35
CA ILE A 277 1.13 12.80 -3.90
C ILE A 277 0.57 12.75 -2.47
N VAL A 278 1.13 13.53 -1.54
CA VAL A 278 0.67 13.55 -0.14
C VAL A 278 -0.77 14.05 -0.04
N GLY A 279 -1.11 15.13 -0.74
CA GLY A 279 -2.46 15.68 -0.79
C GLY A 279 -3.48 14.67 -1.32
N PHE A 280 -3.13 13.94 -2.38
CA PHE A 280 -3.99 12.91 -2.94
C PHE A 280 -4.16 11.72 -1.99
N VAL A 281 -3.10 11.28 -1.30
CA VAL A 281 -3.18 10.22 -0.27
C VAL A 281 -4.11 10.63 0.87
N ILE A 282 -4.07 11.90 1.29
CA ILE A 282 -4.98 12.42 2.32
C ILE A 282 -6.42 12.43 1.81
N LEU A 283 -6.64 12.89 0.56
CA LEU A 283 -7.96 13.02 -0.04
C LEU A 283 -8.65 11.67 -0.24
N VAL A 284 -7.93 10.71 -0.82
CA VAL A 284 -8.44 9.35 -1.08
C VAL A 284 -8.44 8.48 0.18
N ARG A 285 -7.83 8.99 1.26
CA ARG A 285 -7.53 8.27 2.51
C ARG A 285 -6.51 7.12 2.27
N PRO A 286 -5.65 6.82 3.27
CA PRO A 286 -4.61 5.82 3.09
C PRO A 286 -5.22 4.42 2.99
N SER A 287 -5.26 3.89 1.77
CA SER A 287 -5.51 2.47 1.48
C SER A 287 -4.21 1.81 1.01
N ASP A 288 -4.14 0.49 1.13
CA ASP A 288 -2.98 -0.29 0.67
C ASP A 288 -2.66 -0.04 -0.80
N SER A 289 -3.68 0.22 -1.65
CA SER A 289 -3.50 0.54 -3.07
C SER A 289 -2.85 1.90 -3.29
N VAL A 290 -3.37 2.91 -2.60
CA VAL A 290 -2.94 4.31 -2.75
C VAL A 290 -1.55 4.52 -2.19
N LEU A 291 -1.23 3.88 -1.05
CA LEU A 291 0.11 3.95 -0.46
C LEU A 291 1.17 3.40 -1.42
N ARG A 292 0.88 2.28 -2.10
CA ARG A 292 1.77 1.73 -3.12
C ARG A 292 1.93 2.67 -4.30
N ALA A 293 0.83 3.23 -4.81
CA ALA A 293 0.88 4.17 -5.92
C ALA A 293 1.69 5.43 -5.56
N ALA A 294 1.53 5.95 -4.34
CA ALA A 294 2.30 7.07 -3.81
C ALA A 294 3.79 6.75 -3.69
N VAL A 295 4.13 5.56 -3.20
CA VAL A 295 5.52 5.10 -3.09
C VAL A 295 6.16 4.95 -4.47
N MET A 296 5.51 4.25 -5.41
CA MET A 296 6.04 4.06 -6.77
C MET A 296 6.08 5.37 -7.56
N GLY A 297 5.09 6.24 -7.37
CA GLY A 297 5.09 7.61 -7.92
C GLY A 297 6.25 8.45 -7.38
N SER A 298 6.55 8.35 -6.09
CA SER A 298 7.71 9.02 -5.47
C SER A 298 9.03 8.48 -6.02
N VAL A 299 9.14 7.17 -6.21
CA VAL A 299 10.30 6.54 -6.88
C VAL A 299 10.46 7.08 -8.30
N GLY A 300 9.37 7.20 -9.07
CA GLY A 300 9.37 7.79 -10.41
C GLY A 300 9.79 9.26 -10.41
N LEU A 301 9.26 10.06 -9.49
CA LEU A 301 9.63 11.48 -9.32
C LEU A 301 11.11 11.66 -8.99
N LEU A 302 11.63 10.89 -8.04
CA LEU A 302 13.05 10.92 -7.66
C LEU A 302 13.95 10.42 -8.79
N ALA A 303 13.53 9.38 -9.51
CA ALA A 303 14.25 8.90 -10.69
C ALA A 303 14.26 9.93 -11.83
N GLY A 304 13.26 10.82 -11.91
CA GLY A 304 13.20 11.92 -12.87
C GLY A 304 14.18 13.07 -12.57
N LEU A 305 14.55 13.29 -11.30
CA LEU A 305 15.59 14.25 -10.92
C LEU A 305 16.98 13.80 -11.35
N GLY A 306 17.22 12.49 -11.29
CA GLY A 306 18.43 11.88 -11.78
C GLY A 306 18.38 11.75 -13.28
N SER A 307 19.20 12.49 -14.02
CA SER A 307 19.41 12.30 -15.47
C SER A 307 20.03 10.92 -15.83
N ARG A 308 19.98 9.93 -14.94
CA ARG A 308 20.56 8.59 -15.09
C ARG A 308 19.60 7.52 -14.58
N ARG A 309 19.25 6.59 -15.48
CA ARG A 309 18.54 5.32 -15.19
C ARG A 309 19.11 4.52 -14.01
N ALA A 310 20.37 4.77 -13.65
CA ALA A 310 21.06 4.10 -12.54
C ALA A 310 20.42 4.35 -11.16
N GLN A 311 19.53 5.33 -11.00
CA GLN A 311 18.94 5.68 -9.69
C GLN A 311 17.58 5.03 -9.38
N ALA A 312 16.90 4.45 -10.38
CA ALA A 312 15.57 3.88 -10.18
C ALA A 312 15.57 2.61 -9.30
N LEU A 313 16.58 1.74 -9.46
CA LEU A 313 16.77 0.54 -8.62
C LEU A 313 17.08 0.89 -7.16
N PRO A 314 18.06 1.78 -6.88
CA PRO A 314 18.27 2.33 -5.54
C PRO A 314 17.02 2.92 -4.90
N ALA A 315 16.29 3.76 -5.64
CA ALA A 315 15.07 4.38 -5.15
C ALA A 315 13.98 3.35 -4.81
N LEU A 316 13.79 2.33 -5.65
CA LEU A 316 12.89 1.21 -5.36
C LEU A 316 13.32 0.42 -4.13
N GLY A 317 14.62 0.13 -3.99
CA GLY A 317 15.16 -0.59 -2.83
C GLY A 317 14.95 0.19 -1.53
N THR A 318 15.23 1.50 -1.53
CA THR A 318 14.96 2.38 -0.38
C THR A 318 13.47 2.43 -0.05
N ALA A 319 12.61 2.56 -1.07
CA ALA A 319 11.16 2.57 -0.88
C ALA A 319 10.66 1.27 -0.21
N VAL A 320 11.12 0.11 -0.68
CA VAL A 320 10.77 -1.20 -0.09
C VAL A 320 11.19 -1.26 1.38
N ILE A 321 12.44 -0.89 1.68
CA ILE A 321 12.97 -0.90 3.05
C ILE A 321 12.13 0.02 3.96
N VAL A 322 11.88 1.26 3.55
CA VAL A 322 11.14 2.24 4.36
C VAL A 322 9.70 1.77 4.61
N VAL A 323 9.01 1.28 3.57
CA VAL A 323 7.63 0.81 3.71
C VAL A 323 7.54 -0.37 4.68
N ILE A 324 8.44 -1.35 4.58
CA ILE A 324 8.42 -2.52 5.47
C ILE A 324 8.77 -2.15 6.91
N LEU A 325 9.70 -1.22 7.13
CA LEU A 325 10.04 -0.77 8.47
C LEU A 325 8.91 0.03 9.15
N ILE A 326 8.11 0.76 8.39
CA ILE A 326 6.97 1.51 8.93
C ILE A 326 5.74 0.60 9.08
N TRP A 327 5.44 -0.19 8.05
CA TRP A 327 4.27 -1.05 7.92
C TRP A 327 4.68 -2.49 7.55
N PRO A 328 5.17 -3.27 8.53
CA PRO A 328 5.66 -4.63 8.29
C PRO A 328 4.63 -5.56 7.64
N GLN A 329 3.33 -5.33 7.88
CA GLN A 329 2.25 -6.10 7.24
C GLN A 329 2.27 -6.02 5.70
N MET A 330 2.89 -4.97 5.11
CA MET A 330 3.04 -4.85 3.66
C MET A 330 3.94 -5.95 3.07
N ALA A 331 4.83 -6.56 3.87
CA ALA A 331 5.70 -7.64 3.44
C ALA A 331 4.92 -8.88 2.94
N VAL A 332 3.69 -9.08 3.43
CA VAL A 332 2.84 -10.22 3.07
C VAL A 332 1.60 -9.80 2.29
N ALA A 333 1.47 -8.51 1.99
CA ALA A 333 0.36 -7.98 1.21
C ALA A 333 0.55 -8.28 -0.30
N PRO A 334 -0.37 -9.02 -0.94
CA PRO A 334 -0.24 -9.38 -2.36
C PRO A 334 -0.08 -8.19 -3.30
N GLY A 335 -0.85 -7.12 -3.04
CA GLY A 335 -0.76 -5.90 -3.83
C GLY A 335 0.60 -5.22 -3.74
N PHE A 336 1.27 -5.26 -2.57
CA PHE A 336 2.63 -4.73 -2.41
C PHE A 336 3.62 -5.53 -3.24
N ALA A 337 3.54 -6.86 -3.16
CA ALA A 337 4.39 -7.74 -3.94
C ALA A 337 4.30 -7.48 -5.44
N LEU A 338 3.07 -7.46 -5.97
CA LEU A 338 2.81 -7.18 -7.38
C LEU A 338 3.31 -5.80 -7.80
N SER A 339 3.15 -4.77 -6.97
CA SER A 339 3.58 -3.41 -7.32
C SER A 339 5.10 -3.26 -7.39
N VAL A 340 5.83 -3.86 -6.44
CA VAL A 340 7.30 -3.84 -6.44
C VAL A 340 7.83 -4.60 -7.65
N VAL A 341 7.27 -5.78 -7.91
CA VAL A 341 7.65 -6.65 -9.04
C VAL A 341 7.32 -5.98 -10.39
N ALA A 342 6.16 -5.34 -10.53
CA ALA A 342 5.81 -4.55 -11.71
C ALA A 342 6.80 -3.41 -11.95
N THR A 343 7.13 -2.66 -10.90
CA THR A 343 8.06 -1.52 -10.99
C THR A 343 9.47 -1.99 -11.34
N LEU A 344 9.92 -3.10 -10.74
CA LEU A 344 11.18 -3.73 -11.10
C LEU A 344 11.19 -4.13 -12.58
N GLY A 345 10.07 -4.67 -13.08
CA GLY A 345 9.89 -5.03 -14.48
C GLY A 345 9.98 -3.85 -15.42
N LEU A 346 9.29 -2.76 -15.09
CA LEU A 346 9.39 -1.50 -15.83
C LEU A 346 10.83 -0.99 -15.87
N VAL A 347 11.55 -0.97 -14.75
CA VAL A 347 12.91 -0.42 -14.72
C VAL A 347 13.89 -1.28 -15.52
N LEU A 348 13.75 -2.61 -15.49
CA LEU A 348 14.68 -3.53 -16.15
C LEU A 348 14.34 -3.76 -17.64
N TRP A 349 13.06 -3.93 -17.99
CA TRP A 349 12.64 -4.41 -19.31
C TRP A 349 11.92 -3.38 -20.20
N SER A 350 11.42 -2.25 -19.68
CA SER A 350 10.67 -1.29 -20.53
C SER A 350 11.51 -0.75 -21.69
N VAL A 351 12.77 -0.41 -21.44
CA VAL A 351 13.68 0.16 -22.45
C VAL A 351 14.08 -0.85 -23.53
N PRO A 352 14.57 -2.06 -23.21
CA PRO A 352 14.93 -3.03 -24.25
C PRO A 352 13.71 -3.44 -25.08
N ILE A 353 12.54 -3.61 -24.46
CA ILE A 353 11.30 -3.94 -25.17
C ILE A 353 10.89 -2.79 -26.10
N ARG A 354 10.91 -1.54 -25.63
CA ARG A 354 10.62 -0.37 -26.47
C ARG A 354 11.52 -0.30 -27.69
N ARG A 355 12.83 -0.48 -27.50
CA ARG A 355 13.82 -0.48 -28.60
C ARG A 355 13.61 -1.65 -29.57
N ALA A 356 13.14 -2.80 -29.10
CA ALA A 356 12.82 -3.92 -29.97
C ALA A 356 11.56 -3.64 -30.81
N LEU A 357 10.52 -3.05 -30.21
CA LEU A 357 9.29 -2.64 -30.90
C LEU A 357 9.55 -1.56 -31.96
N MET A 358 10.31 -0.51 -31.61
CA MET A 358 10.67 0.55 -32.55
C MET A 358 11.49 0.01 -33.74
N ARG A 359 12.39 -0.96 -33.49
CA ARG A 359 13.13 -1.65 -34.57
C ARG A 359 12.25 -2.48 -35.51
N ARG A 360 11.07 -2.90 -35.06
CA ARG A 360 10.07 -3.63 -35.86
C ARG A 360 9.07 -2.70 -36.57
N GLY A 361 9.29 -1.38 -36.55
CA GLY A 361 8.43 -0.41 -37.24
C GLY A 361 7.26 0.12 -36.43
N VAL A 362 7.18 -0.18 -35.12
CA VAL A 362 6.12 0.37 -34.26
C VAL A 362 6.43 1.84 -33.92
N PRO A 363 5.48 2.79 -34.12
CA PRO A 363 5.66 4.20 -33.76
C PRO A 363 5.98 4.40 -32.26
N GLU A 364 6.64 5.51 -31.91
CA GLU A 364 7.19 5.72 -30.55
C GLU A 364 6.11 5.68 -29.45
N ALA A 365 4.97 6.33 -29.66
CA ALA A 365 3.89 6.37 -28.68
C ALA A 365 3.31 4.98 -28.34
N PRO A 366 2.84 4.16 -29.31
CA PRO A 366 2.39 2.81 -29.03
C PRO A 366 3.52 1.89 -28.56
N ALA A 367 4.76 2.06 -29.06
CA ALA A 367 5.90 1.28 -28.57
C ALA A 367 6.20 1.55 -27.09
N MET A 368 6.01 2.80 -26.62
CA MET A 368 6.16 3.16 -25.22
C MET A 368 5.11 2.46 -24.35
N LEU A 369 3.83 2.58 -24.69
CA LEU A 369 2.73 1.98 -23.93
C LEU A 369 2.84 0.45 -23.88
N LEU A 370 3.03 -0.20 -25.02
CA LEU A 370 3.20 -1.65 -25.11
C LEU A 370 4.42 -2.12 -24.31
N SER A 371 5.52 -1.38 -24.37
CA SER A 371 6.72 -1.74 -23.62
C SER A 371 6.53 -1.72 -22.11
N MET A 372 5.75 -0.77 -21.60
CA MET A 372 5.45 -0.68 -20.16
C MET A 372 4.56 -1.85 -19.73
N THR A 373 3.49 -2.12 -20.47
CA THR A 373 2.56 -3.21 -20.18
C THR A 373 3.24 -4.56 -20.22
N LEU A 374 4.01 -4.85 -21.29
CA LEU A 374 4.74 -6.11 -21.42
C LEU A 374 5.80 -6.26 -20.32
N ALA A 375 6.56 -5.20 -20.02
CA ALA A 375 7.58 -5.24 -18.98
C ALA A 375 7.00 -5.53 -17.58
N ALA A 376 5.85 -4.94 -17.25
CA ALA A 376 5.15 -5.25 -15.99
C ALA A 376 4.64 -6.70 -15.99
N GLN A 377 3.96 -7.12 -17.06
CA GLN A 377 3.33 -8.44 -17.16
C GLN A 377 4.33 -9.59 -17.11
N ILE A 378 5.51 -9.46 -17.72
CA ILE A 378 6.54 -10.52 -17.70
C ILE A 378 6.87 -10.95 -16.26
N LEU A 379 6.85 -10.00 -15.33
CA LEU A 379 7.22 -10.23 -13.94
C LEU A 379 6.02 -10.45 -13.02
N THR A 380 4.88 -9.79 -13.25
CA THR A 380 3.70 -9.95 -12.39
C THR A 380 2.88 -11.19 -12.69
N THR A 381 2.84 -11.65 -13.94
CA THR A 381 2.03 -12.82 -14.35
C THR A 381 2.38 -14.10 -13.57
N PRO A 382 3.65 -14.53 -13.42
CA PRO A 382 3.96 -15.73 -12.66
C PRO A 382 3.55 -15.60 -11.19
N LEU A 383 3.73 -14.41 -10.60
CA LEU A 383 3.32 -14.15 -9.22
C LEU A 383 1.79 -14.20 -9.08
N LEU A 384 1.04 -13.62 -10.02
CA LEU A 384 -0.43 -13.73 -10.03
C LEU A 384 -0.88 -15.19 -10.11
N ILE A 385 -0.27 -16.01 -10.96
CA ILE A 385 -0.61 -17.44 -11.09
C ILE A 385 -0.39 -18.18 -9.76
N ILE A 386 0.69 -17.86 -9.03
CA ILE A 386 0.97 -18.49 -7.73
C ILE A 386 0.00 -18.00 -6.65
N MET A 387 -0.45 -16.75 -6.72
CA MET A 387 -1.28 -16.11 -5.68
C MET A 387 -2.79 -16.30 -5.88
N THR A 388 -3.22 -16.56 -7.11
CA THR A 388 -4.62 -16.80 -7.44
C THR A 388 -4.73 -18.16 -8.13
N ASP A 389 -5.47 -19.09 -7.52
CA ASP A 389 -5.82 -20.39 -8.11
C ASP A 389 -6.73 -20.27 -9.36
N THR A 390 -7.00 -19.03 -9.82
CA THR A 390 -7.86 -18.73 -10.97
C THR A 390 -7.18 -17.73 -11.88
N VAL A 391 -6.84 -18.15 -13.11
CA VAL A 391 -6.43 -17.24 -14.18
C VAL A 391 -7.68 -16.78 -14.92
N ASN A 392 -8.18 -15.58 -14.63
CA ASN A 392 -9.26 -15.02 -15.43
C ASN A 392 -8.69 -14.50 -16.76
N LEU A 393 -8.69 -15.36 -17.79
CA LEU A 393 -8.18 -15.06 -19.14
C LEU A 393 -8.84 -13.79 -19.74
N PHE A 394 -10.04 -13.43 -19.28
CA PHE A 394 -10.75 -12.24 -19.72
C PHE A 394 -10.24 -10.93 -19.08
N ALA A 395 -9.39 -10.97 -18.06
CA ALA A 395 -8.86 -9.78 -17.41
C ALA A 395 -7.97 -8.93 -18.34
N VAL A 396 -7.29 -9.55 -19.30
CA VAL A 396 -6.43 -8.84 -20.27
C VAL A 396 -7.26 -8.04 -21.28
N PRO A 397 -8.21 -8.63 -22.03
CA PRO A 397 -9.07 -7.84 -22.92
C PRO A 397 -9.96 -6.87 -22.14
N ALA A 398 -10.47 -7.24 -20.95
CA ALA A 398 -11.29 -6.35 -20.14
C ALA A 398 -10.51 -5.11 -19.64
N ASN A 399 -9.28 -5.27 -19.13
CA ASN A 399 -8.46 -4.11 -18.74
C ASN A 399 -8.05 -3.28 -19.96
N LEU A 400 -7.71 -3.91 -21.10
CA LEU A 400 -7.33 -3.19 -22.31
C LEU A 400 -8.47 -2.34 -22.89
N LEU A 401 -9.72 -2.81 -22.77
CA LEU A 401 -10.93 -2.06 -23.16
C LEU A 401 -11.39 -1.06 -22.08
N ALA A 402 -11.17 -1.35 -20.80
CA ALA A 402 -11.58 -0.46 -19.70
C ALA A 402 -10.67 0.77 -19.58
N ILE A 403 -9.37 0.65 -19.85
CA ILE A 403 -8.40 1.76 -19.77
C ILE A 403 -8.80 2.99 -20.59
N PRO A 404 -9.18 2.87 -21.89
CA PRO A 404 -9.60 4.04 -22.66
C PRO A 404 -10.93 4.65 -22.17
N VAL A 405 -11.85 3.83 -21.64
CA VAL A 405 -13.16 4.31 -21.17
C VAL A 405 -13.03 5.06 -19.83
N VAL A 406 -12.19 4.57 -18.91
CA VAL A 406 -11.96 5.24 -17.61
C VAL A 406 -11.05 6.47 -17.75
N GLY A 407 -10.17 6.52 -18.74
CA GLY A 407 -9.34 7.70 -19.01
C GLY A 407 -10.08 8.85 -19.72
N MET A 408 -11.25 8.58 -20.32
CA MET A 408 -12.08 9.57 -21.02
C MET A 408 -13.31 10.03 -20.23
N ALA A 409 -13.65 9.35 -19.13
CA ALA A 409 -14.70 9.74 -18.18
C ALA A 409 -14.10 10.55 -17.03
#